data_AF-A0A829GKW9-F1
#
_entry.id   AF-A0A829GKW9-F1
#
_cell.length_a   1.000
_cell.length_b   1.000
_cell.length_c   1.000
_cell.angle_alpha   90.00
_cell.angle_beta   90.00
_cell.angle_gamma   90.00
#
_symmetry.space_group_name_H-M   'P 1'
#
loop_
_entity.id
_entity.type
_entity.pdbx_description
1 polymer ?
#
loop_
_entity_poly.entity_id
_entity_poly.type
_entity_poly.pdbx_seq_one_letter_code
_entity_poly.pdbx_strand_id
1 'polypeptide(L)'
;MKLSKVVTGTAVVALSALVLSACGSSSSSSKNSTSSKASSSKVVKKSSSQKQVAGGALKDGTYKLDETGYDHGYKVQMAMTVKDGKITSTKYDYVDKDGKSKTKDAAYEKAMKAKVKV
;
A
#
# COMPACT_ATOMS: atom_id res chain seq x y z
N MET A 1 -16.06 -37.18 34.50
CA MET A 1 -15.27 -36.42 33.50
C MET A 1 -14.28 -35.54 34.24
N LYS A 2 -13.00 -35.92 34.20
CA LYS A 2 -11.86 -35.26 34.86
C LYS A 2 -10.61 -35.51 34.01
N LEU A 3 -9.71 -34.54 34.03
CA LEU A 3 -8.67 -34.20 33.04
C LEU A 3 -7.71 -35.34 32.62
N SER A 4 -7.21 -35.22 31.40
CA SER A 4 -5.92 -35.80 30.97
C SER A 4 -5.02 -34.72 30.35
N LYS A 5 -3.85 -34.49 30.98
CA LYS A 5 -2.67 -33.82 30.41
C LYS A 5 -1.64 -34.89 30.02
N VAL A 6 -1.02 -34.81 28.83
CA VAL A 6 0.30 -35.39 28.41
C VAL A 6 0.68 -34.64 27.11
N VAL A 7 1.76 -33.84 26.93
CA VAL A 7 3.24 -33.98 27.06
C VAL A 7 3.93 -34.37 25.72
N THR A 8 5.03 -33.67 25.39
CA THR A 8 6.09 -33.94 24.35
C THR A 8 5.70 -33.61 22.91
N GLY A 9 6.45 -32.88 22.06
CA GLY A 9 7.87 -32.55 21.98
C GLY A 9 8.38 -32.92 20.56
N THR A 10 9.47 -32.29 20.10
CA THR A 10 10.16 -32.47 18.78
C THR A 10 9.51 -31.67 17.61
N ALA A 11 10.20 -31.09 16.63
CA ALA A 11 11.60 -31.19 16.23
C ALA A 11 11.97 -30.09 15.19
N VAL A 12 13.27 -29.80 15.12
CA VAL A 12 14.07 -29.38 13.94
C VAL A 12 14.01 -27.91 13.49
N VAL A 13 15.04 -27.19 13.91
CA VAL A 13 15.62 -26.00 13.28
C VAL A 13 16.44 -26.45 12.06
N ALA A 14 16.08 -25.98 10.87
CA ALA A 14 16.94 -26.04 9.69
C ALA A 14 16.84 -24.69 8.94
N LEU A 15 17.69 -23.74 9.35
CA LEU A 15 17.89 -22.46 8.67
C LEU A 15 18.84 -22.68 7.48
N SER A 16 18.27 -22.91 6.30
CA SER A 16 19.00 -22.88 5.03
C SER A 16 19.28 -21.43 4.63
N ALA A 17 20.54 -21.01 4.74
CA ALA A 17 21.03 -19.75 4.19
C ALA A 17 21.13 -19.84 2.66
N LEU A 18 20.35 -19.04 1.95
CA LEU A 18 20.53 -18.79 0.51
C LEU A 18 21.10 -17.38 0.33
N VAL A 19 22.31 -17.35 -0.21
CA VAL A 19 23.09 -16.17 -0.59
C VAL A 19 22.41 -15.42 -1.74
N LEU A 20 22.17 -14.12 -1.55
CA LEU A 20 21.54 -13.22 -2.52
C LEU A 20 22.63 -12.54 -3.37
N SER A 21 23.12 -13.27 -4.37
CA SER A 21 23.98 -12.73 -5.42
C SER A 21 23.15 -12.05 -6.51
N ALA A 22 23.70 -10.96 -7.04
CA ALA A 22 23.35 -10.31 -8.31
C ALA A 22 22.12 -9.38 -8.31
N CYS A 23 22.36 -8.12 -7.95
CA CYS A 23 21.86 -6.99 -8.74
C CYS A 23 23.00 -5.98 -8.92
N GLY A 24 23.98 -6.35 -9.75
CA GLY A 24 24.95 -5.42 -10.33
C GLY A 24 24.58 -5.17 -11.79
N SER A 25 23.67 -4.21 -12.03
CA SER A 25 23.41 -3.73 -13.39
C SER A 25 24.57 -2.85 -13.82
N SER A 26 25.38 -3.38 -14.73
CA SER A 26 26.47 -2.67 -15.41
C SER A 26 26.04 -2.29 -16.83
N SER A 27 26.40 -1.05 -17.21
CA SER A 27 26.63 -0.59 -18.59
C SER A 27 25.38 -0.35 -19.46
N SER A 28 25.21 0.71 -20.26
CA SER A 28 25.98 1.94 -20.55
C SER A 28 25.24 2.74 -21.64
N SER A 29 25.29 4.07 -21.53
CA SER A 29 25.49 5.04 -22.63
C SER A 29 24.55 5.06 -23.85
N SER A 30 23.79 6.15 -24.05
CA SER A 30 24.14 7.18 -25.07
C SER A 30 23.12 8.33 -25.16
N LYS A 31 23.64 9.45 -25.65
CA LYS A 31 23.19 10.84 -25.57
C LYS A 31 22.00 11.24 -26.47
N ASN A 32 21.40 12.39 -26.10
CA ASN A 32 21.24 13.61 -26.93
C ASN A 32 19.79 14.16 -27.09
N SER A 33 19.50 15.19 -26.28
CA SER A 33 19.02 16.54 -26.63
C SER A 33 17.89 16.76 -27.67
N THR A 34 16.83 17.39 -27.14
CA THR A 34 16.12 18.58 -27.68
C THR A 34 14.83 18.38 -28.51
N SER A 35 13.73 18.61 -27.78
CA SER A 35 12.46 19.27 -28.12
C SER A 35 11.73 18.89 -29.42
N SER A 36 10.54 18.30 -29.28
CA SER A 36 9.26 19.02 -29.38
C SER A 36 8.08 18.05 -29.37
N LYS A 37 6.92 18.58 -28.98
CA LYS A 37 5.57 17.98 -29.04
C LYS A 37 5.21 17.03 -27.89
N ALA A 38 4.56 17.63 -26.90
CA ALA A 38 3.64 16.96 -25.98
C ALA A 38 2.47 16.34 -26.77
N SER A 39 2.75 15.20 -27.40
CA SER A 39 1.70 14.25 -27.77
C SER A 39 1.38 13.47 -26.52
N SER A 40 0.16 13.64 -26.03
CA SER A 40 -0.48 12.85 -24.99
C SER A 40 -0.25 11.36 -25.29
N SER A 41 0.79 10.80 -24.67
CA SER A 41 1.02 9.37 -24.64
C SER A 41 -0.11 8.80 -23.82
N LYS A 42 -1.14 8.28 -24.50
CA LYS A 42 -2.07 7.31 -23.92
C LYS A 42 -1.19 6.33 -23.14
N VAL A 43 -1.34 6.34 -21.82
CA VAL A 43 -0.81 5.28 -20.97
C VAL A 43 -1.58 4.04 -21.37
N VAL A 44 -1.14 3.38 -22.44
CA VAL A 44 -1.48 1.99 -22.70
C VAL A 44 -0.85 1.27 -21.54
N LYS A 45 -1.68 1.03 -20.53
CA LYS A 45 -1.39 0.15 -19.40
C LYS A 45 -1.16 -1.22 -20.00
N LYS A 46 0.08 -1.47 -20.43
CA LYS A 46 0.58 -2.80 -20.75
C LYS A 46 0.44 -3.59 -19.46
N SER A 47 -0.70 -4.26 -19.33
CA SER A 47 -0.96 -5.25 -18.31
C SER A 47 -0.06 -6.43 -18.63
N SER A 48 1.23 -6.30 -18.30
CA SER A 48 2.06 -7.47 -18.07
C SER A 48 1.41 -8.20 -16.91
N SER A 49 0.88 -9.39 -17.19
CA SER A 49 0.34 -10.30 -16.18
C SER A 49 1.47 -10.61 -15.19
N GLN A 50 1.55 -9.84 -14.11
CA GLN A 50 2.48 -10.13 -13.03
C GLN A 50 2.03 -11.44 -12.39
N LYS A 51 2.89 -12.46 -12.48
CA LYS A 51 2.64 -13.78 -11.90
C LYS A 51 2.46 -13.60 -10.39
N GLN A 52 1.25 -13.85 -9.90
CA GLN A 52 0.94 -13.81 -8.48
C GLN A 52 1.88 -14.79 -7.74
N VAL A 53 2.76 -14.25 -6.90
CA VAL A 53 3.80 -15.02 -6.18
C VAL A 53 3.31 -15.53 -4.82
N ALA A 54 2.22 -14.99 -4.29
CA ALA A 54 1.51 -15.46 -3.09
C ALA A 54 0.09 -14.83 -3.01
N GLY A 55 -0.80 -15.45 -2.23
CA GLY A 55 -2.20 -15.04 -2.07
C GLY A 55 -3.13 -15.54 -3.17
N GLY A 56 -4.45 -15.53 -2.91
CA GLY A 56 -5.48 -15.83 -3.92
C GLY A 56 -5.91 -14.58 -4.70
N ALA A 57 -6.72 -14.75 -5.75
CA ALA A 57 -7.31 -13.62 -6.46
C ALA A 57 -8.16 -12.75 -5.51
N LEU A 58 -8.10 -11.43 -5.68
CA LEU A 58 -8.97 -10.52 -4.94
C LEU A 58 -10.42 -10.82 -5.29
N LYS A 59 -11.28 -10.88 -4.28
CA LYS A 59 -12.71 -11.02 -4.50
C LYS A 59 -13.29 -9.66 -4.85
N ASP A 60 -14.20 -9.67 -5.82
CA ASP A 60 -14.92 -8.47 -6.20
C ASP A 60 -15.81 -8.02 -5.05
N GLY A 61 -15.90 -6.71 -4.86
CA GLY A 61 -16.63 -6.14 -3.74
C GLY A 61 -16.20 -4.73 -3.38
N THR A 62 -16.92 -4.16 -2.43
CA THR A 62 -16.56 -2.90 -1.78
C THR A 62 -16.14 -3.19 -0.34
N TYR A 63 -14.92 -2.81 -0.02
CA TYR A 63 -14.30 -2.99 1.28
C TYR A 63 -14.20 -1.63 1.96
N LYS A 64 -14.54 -1.59 3.24
CA LYS A 64 -14.43 -0.39 4.07
C LYS A 64 -13.58 -0.68 5.29
N LEU A 65 -12.77 0.30 5.67
CA LEU A 65 -12.02 0.32 6.90
C LEU A 65 -12.32 1.64 7.61
N ASP A 66 -12.75 1.52 8.85
CA ASP A 66 -12.94 2.63 9.78
C ASP A 66 -12.12 2.30 11.02
N GLU A 67 -11.15 3.15 11.35
CA GLU A 67 -10.43 3.00 12.62
C GLU A 67 -11.39 3.22 13.79
N THR A 68 -11.20 2.42 14.85
CA THR A 68 -12.04 2.49 16.04
C THR A 68 -11.66 3.66 16.95
N GLY A 69 -10.37 4.02 16.96
CA GLY A 69 -9.82 5.09 17.78
C GLY A 69 -9.62 6.39 17.00
N TYR A 70 -9.51 7.49 17.74
CA TYR A 70 -9.04 8.77 17.21
C TYR A 70 -7.64 9.03 17.73
N ASP A 71 -6.73 9.36 16.83
CA ASP A 71 -5.39 9.85 17.13
C ASP A 71 -5.27 11.33 16.74
N HIS A 72 -4.82 12.16 17.68
CA HIS A 72 -4.78 13.61 17.53
C HIS A 72 -6.10 14.24 17.01
N GLY A 73 -7.25 13.65 17.38
CA GLY A 73 -8.57 14.13 16.99
C GLY A 73 -9.10 13.61 15.65
N TYR A 74 -8.34 12.79 14.91
CA TYR A 74 -8.75 12.23 13.63
C TYR A 74 -8.66 10.70 13.63
N LYS A 75 -9.39 10.05 12.74
CA LYS A 75 -9.30 8.61 12.47
C LYS A 75 -9.22 8.35 10.98
N VAL A 76 -8.65 7.22 10.56
CA VAL A 76 -8.68 6.82 9.15
C VAL A 76 -10.05 6.29 8.77
N GLN A 77 -10.54 6.76 7.62
CA GLN A 77 -11.55 6.08 6.82
C GLN A 77 -10.99 5.72 5.45
N MET A 78 -11.16 4.48 5.04
CA MET A 78 -10.77 4.00 3.72
C MET A 78 -11.89 3.20 3.07
N ALA A 79 -12.07 3.36 1.77
CA ALA A 79 -12.91 2.50 0.95
C ALA A 79 -12.15 2.02 -0.28
N MET A 80 -12.35 0.77 -0.68
CA MET A 80 -11.73 0.15 -1.85
C MET A 80 -12.77 -0.65 -2.62
N THR A 81 -12.77 -0.54 -3.95
CA THR A 81 -13.62 -1.35 -4.83
C THR A 81 -12.76 -2.26 -5.70
N VAL A 82 -13.03 -3.56 -5.63
CA VAL A 82 -12.43 -4.57 -6.49
C VAL A 82 -13.44 -5.00 -7.55
N LYS A 83 -13.01 -5.02 -8.81
CA LYS A 83 -13.73 -5.61 -9.94
C LYS A 83 -12.76 -6.40 -10.81
N ASP A 84 -13.17 -7.56 -11.29
CA ASP A 84 -12.37 -8.47 -12.10
C ASP A 84 -11.02 -8.82 -11.44
N GLY A 85 -11.04 -8.96 -10.10
CA GLY A 85 -9.84 -9.21 -9.31
C GLY A 85 -8.83 -8.05 -9.29
N LYS A 86 -9.22 -6.85 -9.74
CA LYS A 86 -8.39 -5.64 -9.75
C LYS A 86 -9.02 -4.54 -8.92
N ILE A 87 -8.19 -3.74 -8.26
CA ILE A 87 -8.65 -2.54 -7.56
C ILE A 87 -9.02 -1.49 -8.62
N THR A 88 -10.27 -1.06 -8.61
CA THR A 88 -10.82 -0.06 -9.56
C THR A 88 -11.01 1.32 -8.92
N SER A 89 -11.13 1.38 -7.59
CA SER A 89 -11.26 2.64 -6.87
C SER A 89 -10.74 2.51 -5.45
N THR A 90 -10.14 3.59 -4.95
CA THR A 90 -9.73 3.75 -3.55
C THR A 90 -10.08 5.15 -3.07
N LYS A 91 -10.55 5.26 -1.84
CA LYS A 91 -10.73 6.50 -1.09
C LYS A 91 -10.01 6.33 0.24
N TYR A 92 -9.28 7.34 0.66
CA TYR A 92 -8.56 7.36 1.93
C TYR A 92 -8.64 8.77 2.49
N ASP A 93 -8.96 8.90 3.77
CA ASP A 93 -9.00 10.17 4.46
C ASP A 93 -8.76 10.01 5.95
N TYR A 94 -8.28 11.08 6.59
CA TYR A 94 -8.38 11.25 8.03
C TYR A 94 -9.58 12.14 8.30
N VAL A 95 -10.51 11.69 9.14
CA VAL A 95 -11.70 12.47 9.48
C VAL A 95 -11.78 12.73 10.97
N ASP A 96 -12.30 13.90 11.35
CA ASP A 96 -12.55 14.25 12.74
C ASP A 96 -13.80 13.54 13.31
N LYS A 97 -14.17 13.90 14.55
CA LYS A 97 -15.36 13.34 15.23
C LYS A 97 -16.68 13.69 14.53
N ASP A 98 -16.72 14.77 13.78
CA ASP A 98 -17.88 15.21 13.01
C ASP A 98 -17.86 14.63 11.57
N GLY A 99 -16.84 13.84 11.22
CA GLY A 99 -16.66 13.28 9.89
C GLY A 99 -16.06 14.25 8.86
N LYS A 100 -15.49 15.38 9.28
CA LYS A 100 -14.87 16.36 8.38
C LYS A 100 -13.46 15.92 8.02
N SER A 101 -13.13 16.05 6.74
CA SER A 101 -11.82 15.70 6.21
C SER A 101 -10.72 16.60 6.76
N LYS A 102 -9.64 15.99 7.24
CA LYS A 102 -8.41 16.65 7.65
C LYS A 102 -7.74 17.40 6.51
N THR A 103 -7.93 16.95 5.27
CA THR A 103 -7.42 17.67 4.08
C THR A 103 -8.13 19.00 3.83
N LYS A 104 -9.31 19.19 4.42
CA LYS A 104 -10.08 20.45 4.34
C LYS A 104 -9.94 21.30 5.60
N ASP A 105 -9.12 20.85 6.55
CA ASP A 105 -8.90 21.56 7.80
C ASP A 105 -7.80 22.61 7.62
N ALA A 106 -8.22 23.85 7.38
CA ALA A 106 -7.32 24.98 7.18
C ALA A 106 -6.45 25.29 8.42
N ALA A 107 -6.94 24.99 9.63
CA ALA A 107 -6.17 25.21 10.86
C ALA A 107 -5.04 24.18 10.96
N TYR A 108 -5.33 22.91 10.66
CA TYR A 108 -4.34 21.84 10.58
C TYR A 108 -3.28 22.14 9.52
N GLU A 109 -3.69 22.51 8.30
CA GLU A 109 -2.75 22.86 7.23
C GLU A 109 -1.82 24.01 7.62
N LYS A 110 -2.37 25.07 8.23
CA LYS A 110 -1.59 26.22 8.71
C LYS A 110 -0.60 25.80 9.80
N ALA A 111 -1.03 24.98 10.76
CA ALA A 111 -0.17 24.49 11.83
C ALA A 111 0.97 23.60 11.31
N MET A 112 0.71 22.76 10.29
CA MET A 112 1.72 21.91 9.68
C MET A 112 2.72 22.71 8.84
N LYS A 113 2.26 23.67 8.04
CA LYS A 113 3.17 24.56 7.28
C LYS A 113 4.11 25.35 8.19
N ALA A 114 3.64 25.78 9.36
CA ALA A 114 4.50 26.50 10.33
C ALA A 114 5.59 25.62 10.96
N LYS A 115 5.39 24.29 11.01
CA LYS A 115 6.34 23.31 11.57
C LYS A 115 7.30 22.76 10.52
N VAL A 116 6.95 22.84 9.24
CA VAL A 116 7.82 22.45 8.13
C VAL A 116 8.78 23.61 7.86
N LYS A 117 10.03 23.47 8.32
CA LYS A 117 11.11 24.38 7.97
C LYS A 117 11.60 24.01 6.57
N VAL A 118 11.33 24.87 5.59
CA VAL A 118 11.84 24.77 4.22
C VAL A 118 13.22 25.44 4.16
#